data_AF-A0A0L7L822-F1
#
_entry.id   AF-A0A0L7L822-F1
#
_cell.length_a   1.000
_cell.length_b   1.000
_cell.length_c   1.000
_cell.angle_alpha   90.00
_cell.angle_beta   90.00
_cell.angle_gamma   90.00
#
_symmetry.space_group_name_H-M   'P 1'
#
loop_
_entity.id
_entity.type
_entity.pdbx_description
1 polymer ?
#
loop_
_entity_poly.entity_id
_entity_poly.type
_entity_poly.pdbx_seq_one_letter_code
_entity_poly.pdbx_strand_id
1 'polypeptide(L)'
;MAKGDKESSVAMDQSAGSSDNSREVKKPMTDEERLALAKKLDDELDEFINGLEKKRYTDGWYTEGIKQKCNNDDLNATLYQNRSTAQFYLQNFRSSLLDSERALKFAPDYYKAQFRAAKAAFQCMKYSQCIEYCQKILTVKPQDKDTADLLAKAKQKLLIQERDDRRKKRLHTIQSQQRDIILKTVKERGIRVYEWKQNNEELDSELEFSLLETKTATASPEEMVHLEDGVLHWPVLLIYPEYKITDYIKACADTHTLLSEVEQVFPAPWDDEGKYNLGNINVYYEGYNMKLVSVDPKRLLSELMVDRFFHVKGGMASFIILARGSEAEKRFLKDYE
;
A
#
# COMPACT_ATOMS: atom_id res chain seq x y z
N MET A 1 -68.59 21.09 8.13
CA MET A 1 -68.03 22.41 8.51
C MET A 1 -67.37 22.96 7.25
N ALA A 2 -68.05 23.67 6.36
CA ALA A 2 -68.61 25.03 6.43
C ALA A 2 -67.55 26.14 6.33
N LYS A 3 -67.81 27.03 5.34
CA LYS A 3 -67.23 28.36 5.01
C LYS A 3 -66.00 28.34 4.07
N GLY A 4 -65.96 29.09 2.98
CA GLY A 4 -66.89 30.08 2.44
C GLY A 4 -66.20 30.90 1.34
N ASP A 5 -66.97 31.31 0.34
CA ASP A 5 -66.59 32.21 -0.74
C ASP A 5 -66.04 33.56 -0.25
N LYS A 6 -65.17 34.19 -1.06
CA LYS A 6 -65.26 35.63 -1.31
C LYS A 6 -64.55 36.05 -2.60
N GLU A 7 -65.36 36.71 -3.43
CA GLU A 7 -65.04 37.46 -4.64
C GLU A 7 -64.01 38.57 -4.40
N SER A 8 -63.27 38.92 -5.46
CA SER A 8 -62.96 40.33 -5.74
C SER A 8 -62.80 40.54 -7.24
N SER A 9 -63.77 41.26 -7.79
CA SER A 9 -63.82 41.84 -9.12
C SER A 9 -62.95 43.10 -9.19
N VAL A 10 -62.28 43.35 -10.32
CA VAL A 10 -61.90 44.71 -10.74
C VAL A 10 -62.03 44.85 -12.26
N ALA A 11 -63.08 45.60 -12.63
CA ALA A 11 -63.27 46.53 -13.73
C ALA A 11 -62.73 46.22 -15.16
N MET A 12 -63.70 46.08 -16.07
CA MET A 12 -63.60 46.55 -17.46
C MET A 12 -63.44 48.07 -17.48
N ASP A 13 -62.46 48.57 -18.24
CA ASP A 13 -62.51 49.90 -18.84
C ASP A 13 -62.39 49.73 -20.36
N GLN A 14 -63.40 50.23 -21.06
CA GLN A 14 -63.45 50.30 -22.52
C GLN A 14 -63.06 51.73 -22.90
N SER A 15 -61.94 51.90 -23.60
CA SER A 15 -61.73 53.10 -24.41
C SER A 15 -61.29 52.71 -25.83
N ALA A 16 -61.91 53.42 -26.77
CA ALA A 16 -62.02 53.13 -28.18
C ALA A 16 -60.70 53.28 -28.95
N GLY A 17 -60.65 52.61 -30.10
CA GLY A 17 -59.47 52.54 -30.97
C GLY A 17 -59.02 53.86 -31.61
N SER A 18 -57.77 53.83 -32.03
CA SER A 18 -57.32 54.43 -33.29
C SER A 18 -56.15 53.62 -33.81
N SER A 19 -56.31 53.17 -35.04
CA SER A 19 -55.37 52.40 -35.84
C SER A 19 -54.09 53.17 -36.11
N ASP A 20 -52.94 52.59 -35.82
CA ASP A 20 -51.72 52.86 -36.56
C ASP A 20 -50.97 51.55 -36.82
N ASN A 21 -51.04 51.07 -38.05
CA ASN A 21 -50.44 49.82 -38.51
C ASN A 21 -49.23 50.18 -39.38
N SER A 22 -48.13 50.60 -38.75
CA SER A 22 -46.83 50.70 -39.40
C SER A 22 -46.07 49.40 -39.17
N ARG A 23 -46.11 48.50 -40.17
CA ARG A 23 -45.22 47.33 -40.20
C ARG A 23 -43.78 47.80 -40.43
N GLU A 24 -43.02 47.94 -39.34
CA GLU A 24 -41.57 48.12 -39.42
C GLU A 24 -40.92 46.92 -40.12
N VAL A 25 -40.35 47.17 -41.31
CA VAL A 25 -39.54 46.20 -42.04
C VAL A 25 -38.22 46.03 -41.29
N LYS A 26 -38.08 44.95 -40.50
CA LYS A 26 -36.84 44.60 -39.81
C LYS A 26 -35.72 44.41 -40.83
N LYS A 27 -34.68 45.25 -40.74
CA LYS A 27 -33.45 45.11 -41.54
C LYS A 27 -32.83 43.72 -41.30
N PRO A 28 -32.29 43.06 -42.35
CA PRO A 28 -31.65 41.76 -42.21
C PRO A 28 -30.38 41.91 -41.35
N MET A 29 -30.31 41.13 -40.26
CA MET A 29 -29.18 41.07 -39.33
C MET A 29 -27.89 40.73 -40.06
N THR A 30 -26.81 41.43 -39.74
CA THR A 30 -25.44 41.16 -40.23
C THR A 30 -24.89 39.88 -39.59
N ASP A 31 -23.88 39.27 -40.20
CA ASP A 31 -23.31 38.01 -39.69
C ASP A 31 -22.60 38.18 -38.34
N GLU A 32 -22.03 39.37 -38.07
CA GLU A 32 -21.45 39.71 -36.76
C GLU A 32 -22.53 39.79 -35.67
N GLU A 33 -23.67 40.40 -35.98
CA GLU A 33 -24.82 40.45 -35.06
C GLU A 33 -25.42 39.06 -34.83
N ARG A 34 -25.43 38.18 -35.85
CA ARG A 34 -25.86 36.77 -35.71
C ARG A 34 -24.94 35.99 -34.79
N LEU A 35 -23.63 36.17 -34.94
CA LEU A 35 -22.64 35.51 -34.09
C LEU A 35 -22.74 36.00 -32.64
N ALA A 36 -22.87 37.30 -32.44
CA ALA A 36 -23.05 37.89 -31.12
C ALA A 36 -24.35 37.41 -30.45
N LEU A 37 -25.45 37.33 -31.20
CA LEU A 37 -26.71 36.79 -30.71
C LEU A 37 -26.61 35.31 -30.37
N ALA A 38 -25.97 34.50 -31.23
CA ALA A 38 -25.78 33.08 -30.98
C ALA A 38 -24.95 32.85 -29.70
N LYS A 39 -23.87 33.61 -29.51
CA LYS A 39 -23.05 33.54 -28.29
C LYS A 39 -23.84 33.94 -27.05
N LYS A 40 -24.61 35.04 -27.13
CA LYS A 40 -25.45 35.48 -26.01
C LYS A 40 -26.48 34.42 -25.62
N LEU A 41 -27.13 33.79 -26.60
CA LEU A 41 -28.09 32.71 -26.35
C LEU A 41 -27.43 31.45 -25.76
N ASP A 42 -26.19 31.15 -26.17
CA ASP A 42 -25.38 30.06 -25.61
C ASP A 42 -25.04 30.34 -24.13
N ASP A 43 -24.62 31.56 -23.82
CA ASP A 43 -24.32 32.02 -22.46
C ASP A 43 -25.58 32.00 -21.56
N GLU A 44 -26.73 32.47 -22.06
CA GLU A 44 -28.01 32.45 -21.35
C GLU A 44 -28.53 31.02 -21.10
N LEU A 45 -28.31 30.11 -22.06
CA LEU A 45 -28.65 28.70 -21.92
C LEU A 45 -27.79 28.02 -20.84
N ASP A 46 -26.49 28.30 -20.83
CA ASP A 46 -25.57 27.81 -19.80
C ASP A 46 -25.94 28.34 -18.40
N GLU A 47 -26.32 29.61 -18.29
CA GLU A 47 -26.81 30.19 -17.03
C GLU A 47 -28.10 29.51 -16.55
N PHE A 48 -29.06 29.31 -17.45
CA PHE A 48 -30.30 28.59 -17.15
C PHE A 48 -30.03 27.15 -16.68
N ILE A 49 -29.20 26.39 -17.40
CA ILE A 49 -28.84 25.01 -17.04
C ILE A 49 -28.16 24.96 -15.67
N ASN A 50 -27.31 25.94 -15.36
CA ASN A 50 -26.63 26.03 -14.07
C ASN A 50 -27.57 26.35 -12.91
N GLY A 51 -28.66 27.08 -13.17
CA GLY A 51 -29.72 27.43 -12.22
C GLY A 51 -30.75 26.33 -11.96
N LEU A 52 -30.77 25.26 -12.75
CA LEU A 52 -31.68 24.12 -12.54
C LEU A 52 -31.38 23.40 -11.21
N GLU A 53 -32.43 22.94 -10.54
CA GLU A 53 -32.32 22.13 -9.32
C GLU A 53 -31.55 20.83 -9.60
N LYS A 54 -30.35 20.73 -9.03
CA LYS A 54 -29.46 19.58 -9.21
C LYS A 54 -29.94 18.41 -8.35
N LYS A 55 -30.79 17.54 -8.91
CA LYS A 55 -31.14 16.27 -8.26
C LYS A 55 -29.91 15.37 -8.14
N ARG A 56 -29.68 14.81 -6.96
CA ARG A 56 -28.60 13.81 -6.76
C ARG A 56 -28.91 12.58 -7.60
N TYR A 57 -27.92 12.15 -8.38
CA TYR A 57 -27.96 10.86 -9.06
C TYR A 57 -28.25 9.74 -8.06
N THR A 58 -29.28 8.95 -8.35
CA THR A 58 -29.51 7.66 -7.71
C THR A 58 -28.88 6.58 -8.58
N ASP A 59 -28.13 5.66 -7.95
CA ASP A 59 -27.46 4.61 -8.68
C ASP A 59 -28.46 3.73 -9.43
N GLY A 60 -28.31 3.60 -10.75
CA GLY A 60 -29.13 2.70 -11.57
C GLY A 60 -29.60 3.23 -12.92
N TRP A 61 -29.90 4.53 -13.07
CA TRP A 61 -30.58 5.03 -14.29
C TRP A 61 -29.77 4.82 -15.58
N TYR A 62 -28.49 5.19 -15.57
CA TYR A 62 -27.62 4.97 -16.73
C TYR A 62 -27.29 3.49 -16.93
N THR A 63 -27.24 2.71 -15.85
CA THR A 63 -27.00 1.26 -15.92
C THR A 63 -28.16 0.55 -16.61
N GLU A 64 -29.40 0.91 -16.30
CA GLU A 64 -30.59 0.38 -17.00
C GLU A 64 -30.63 0.81 -18.46
N GLY A 65 -30.25 2.05 -18.78
CA GLY A 65 -30.12 2.52 -20.16
C GLY A 65 -29.06 1.72 -20.95
N ILE A 66 -27.89 1.50 -20.36
CA ILE A 66 -26.81 0.71 -20.97
C ILE A 66 -27.24 -0.74 -21.21
N LYS A 67 -28.05 -1.33 -20.31
CA LYS A 67 -28.56 -2.70 -20.45
C LYS A 67 -29.45 -2.89 -21.69
N GLN A 68 -30.09 -1.83 -22.18
CA GLN A 68 -30.93 -1.91 -23.38
C GLN A 68 -30.14 -2.19 -24.66
N LYS A 69 -28.80 -2.00 -24.64
CA LYS A 69 -27.90 -2.27 -25.79
C LYS A 69 -28.41 -1.67 -27.10
N CYS A 70 -28.81 -0.41 -27.06
CA CYS A 70 -29.31 0.31 -28.23
C CYS A 70 -28.26 0.31 -29.35
N ASN A 71 -28.69 0.14 -30.60
CA ASN A 71 -27.81 0.24 -31.78
C ASN A 71 -27.58 1.71 -32.18
N ASN A 72 -27.12 2.52 -31.22
CA ASN A 72 -26.81 3.92 -31.43
C ASN A 72 -25.58 4.27 -30.58
N ASP A 73 -24.45 4.46 -31.27
CA ASP A 73 -23.15 4.65 -30.64
C ASP A 73 -23.05 5.99 -29.90
N ASP A 74 -23.65 7.07 -30.42
CA ASP A 74 -23.67 8.38 -29.76
C ASP A 74 -24.45 8.35 -28.44
N LEU A 75 -25.60 7.66 -28.45
CA LEU A 75 -26.40 7.46 -27.25
C LEU A 75 -25.65 6.59 -26.23
N ASN A 76 -25.03 5.50 -26.68
CA ASN A 76 -24.22 4.64 -25.82
C ASN A 76 -23.05 5.43 -25.20
N ALA A 77 -22.31 6.20 -26.00
CA ALA A 77 -21.23 7.06 -25.54
C ALA A 77 -21.70 8.03 -24.45
N THR A 78 -22.86 8.66 -24.67
CA THR A 78 -23.47 9.59 -23.70
C THR A 78 -23.87 8.90 -22.40
N LEU A 79 -24.50 7.73 -22.47
CA LEU A 79 -24.91 6.97 -21.29
C LEU A 79 -23.69 6.54 -20.45
N TYR A 80 -22.65 6.00 -21.10
CA TYR A 80 -21.41 5.65 -20.42
C TYR A 80 -20.71 6.87 -19.82
N GLN A 81 -20.68 8.00 -20.53
CA GLN A 81 -20.08 9.23 -20.02
C GLN A 81 -20.82 9.81 -18.81
N ASN A 82 -22.14 9.79 -18.84
CA ASN A 82 -22.94 10.28 -17.73
C ASN A 82 -22.79 9.39 -16.50
N ARG A 83 -22.76 8.06 -16.68
CA ARG A 83 -22.43 7.13 -15.60
C ARG A 83 -21.02 7.35 -15.07
N SER A 84 -20.04 7.51 -15.95
CA SER A 84 -18.66 7.83 -15.57
C SER A 84 -18.56 9.09 -14.72
N THR A 85 -19.31 10.13 -15.09
CA THR A 85 -19.36 11.39 -14.34
C THR A 85 -20.00 11.20 -12.96
N ALA A 86 -21.10 10.45 -12.87
CA ALA A 86 -21.69 10.10 -11.58
C ALA A 86 -20.71 9.32 -10.70
N GLN A 87 -20.07 8.29 -11.23
CA GLN A 87 -19.06 7.49 -10.53
C GLN A 87 -17.87 8.35 -10.06
N PHE A 88 -17.45 9.34 -10.85
CA PHE A 88 -16.38 10.26 -10.46
C PHE A 88 -16.74 11.09 -9.23
N TYR A 89 -17.95 11.66 -9.19
CA TYR A 89 -18.41 12.45 -8.04
C TYR A 89 -18.70 11.57 -6.81
N LEU A 90 -19.00 10.29 -7.01
CA LEU A 90 -19.04 9.27 -5.97
C LEU A 90 -17.64 8.80 -5.52
N GLN A 91 -16.56 9.37 -6.06
CA GLN A 91 -15.16 8.99 -5.81
C GLN A 91 -14.80 7.54 -6.22
N ASN A 92 -15.65 6.90 -7.03
CA ASN A 92 -15.38 5.60 -7.63
C ASN A 92 -14.52 5.78 -8.90
N PHE A 93 -13.28 6.27 -8.74
CA PHE A 93 -12.44 6.71 -9.85
C PHE A 93 -12.09 5.57 -10.84
N ARG A 94 -11.91 4.34 -10.36
CA ARG A 94 -11.66 3.18 -11.24
C ARG A 94 -12.85 2.89 -12.14
N SER A 95 -14.06 2.86 -11.58
CA SER A 95 -15.31 2.67 -12.33
C SER A 95 -15.56 3.82 -13.29
N SER A 96 -15.30 5.05 -12.85
CA SER A 96 -15.37 6.25 -13.69
C SER A 96 -14.44 6.14 -14.90
N LEU A 97 -13.17 5.75 -14.70
CA LEU A 97 -12.21 5.57 -15.78
C LEU A 97 -12.69 4.51 -16.78
N LEU A 98 -13.13 3.35 -16.30
CA LEU A 98 -13.63 2.26 -17.15
C LEU A 98 -14.85 2.69 -17.98
N ASP A 99 -15.77 3.45 -17.39
CA ASP A 99 -16.95 3.94 -18.11
C ASP A 99 -16.59 5.02 -19.13
N SER A 100 -15.64 5.92 -18.80
CA SER A 100 -15.12 6.89 -19.78
C SER A 100 -14.43 6.18 -20.95
N GLU A 101 -13.61 5.16 -20.68
CA GLU A 101 -12.95 4.36 -21.72
C GLU A 101 -13.96 3.63 -22.61
N ARG A 102 -15.06 3.12 -22.04
CA ARG A 102 -16.16 2.55 -22.83
C ARG A 102 -16.85 3.59 -23.69
N ALA A 103 -17.12 4.79 -23.17
CA ALA A 103 -17.67 5.88 -23.96
C ALA A 103 -16.77 6.22 -25.16
N LEU A 104 -15.45 6.22 -24.97
CA LEU A 104 -14.47 6.48 -26.02
C LEU A 104 -14.34 5.37 -27.07
N LYS A 105 -14.81 4.14 -26.77
CA LYS A 105 -14.91 3.09 -27.79
C LYS A 105 -16.04 3.36 -28.78
N PHE A 106 -17.12 3.98 -28.34
CA PHE A 106 -18.24 4.37 -29.19
C PHE A 106 -17.98 5.70 -29.91
N ALA A 107 -17.43 6.68 -29.18
CA ALA A 107 -17.11 8.00 -29.73
C ALA A 107 -15.69 8.42 -29.31
N PRO A 108 -14.66 8.10 -30.12
CA PRO A 108 -13.26 8.38 -29.80
C PRO A 108 -12.95 9.86 -29.54
N ASP A 109 -13.61 10.77 -30.26
CA ASP A 109 -13.40 12.22 -30.18
C ASP A 109 -14.27 12.90 -29.12
N TYR A 110 -14.97 12.13 -28.28
CA TYR A 110 -15.88 12.69 -27.30
C TYR A 110 -15.12 13.38 -26.15
N TYR A 111 -14.94 14.69 -26.29
CA TYR A 111 -14.18 15.54 -25.37
C TYR A 111 -14.53 15.34 -23.90
N LYS A 112 -15.83 15.33 -23.54
CA LYS A 112 -16.25 15.17 -22.14
C LYS A 112 -15.78 13.83 -21.56
N ALA A 113 -15.79 12.77 -22.36
CA ALA A 113 -15.31 11.44 -21.97
C ALA A 113 -13.78 11.38 -21.90
N GLN A 114 -13.06 11.97 -22.85
CA GLN A 114 -11.60 12.04 -22.78
C GLN A 114 -11.14 12.79 -21.53
N PHE A 115 -11.75 13.94 -21.25
CA PHE A 115 -11.38 14.76 -20.10
C PHE A 115 -11.76 14.10 -18.77
N ARG A 116 -12.90 13.42 -18.71
CA ARG A 116 -13.29 12.61 -17.54
C ARG A 116 -12.34 11.43 -17.33
N ALA A 117 -11.94 10.73 -18.39
CA ALA A 117 -10.93 9.68 -18.34
C ALA A 117 -9.59 10.20 -17.80
N ALA A 118 -9.13 11.35 -18.29
CA ALA A 118 -7.89 11.98 -17.81
C ALA A 118 -7.95 12.29 -16.30
N LYS A 119 -9.04 12.89 -15.84
CA LYS A 119 -9.26 13.19 -14.41
C LYS A 119 -9.32 11.92 -13.57
N ALA A 120 -10.05 10.90 -14.02
CA ALA A 120 -10.18 9.63 -13.31
C ALA A 120 -8.84 8.87 -13.25
N ALA A 121 -8.08 8.83 -14.35
CA ALA A 121 -6.74 8.25 -14.42
C ALA A 121 -5.77 8.94 -13.46
N PHE A 122 -5.81 10.27 -13.36
CA PHE A 122 -5.00 11.03 -12.40
C PHE A 122 -5.30 10.61 -10.96
N GLN A 123 -6.59 10.48 -10.59
CA GLN A 123 -6.99 10.05 -9.25
C GLN A 123 -6.63 8.58 -8.97
N CYS A 124 -6.58 7.73 -10.00
CA CYS A 124 -6.08 6.36 -9.90
C CYS A 124 -4.55 6.24 -9.89
N MET A 125 -3.80 7.35 -9.84
CA MET A 125 -2.33 7.39 -9.96
C MET A 125 -1.80 6.78 -11.27
N LYS A 126 -2.65 6.69 -12.30
CA LYS A 126 -2.27 6.25 -13.65
C LYS A 126 -1.82 7.46 -14.47
N TYR A 127 -0.71 8.08 -14.05
CA TYR A 127 -0.28 9.36 -14.62
C TYR A 127 0.11 9.30 -16.10
N SER A 128 0.73 8.22 -16.57
CA SER A 128 1.05 8.03 -17.99
C SER A 128 -0.21 8.05 -18.85
N GLN A 129 -1.25 7.33 -18.43
CA GLN A 129 -2.53 7.29 -19.13
C GLN A 129 -3.25 8.65 -19.09
N CYS A 130 -3.17 9.37 -17.97
CA CYS A 130 -3.67 10.73 -17.85
C CYS A 130 -3.00 11.67 -18.87
N ILE A 131 -1.67 11.60 -19.00
CA ILE A 131 -0.88 12.40 -19.94
C ILE A 131 -1.34 12.13 -21.38
N GLU A 132 -1.52 10.87 -21.76
CA GLU A 132 -2.00 10.49 -23.10
C GLU A 132 -3.36 11.12 -23.44
N TYR A 133 -4.32 11.06 -22.51
CA TYR A 133 -5.63 11.69 -22.72
C TYR A 133 -5.52 13.21 -22.82
N CYS A 134 -4.75 13.86 -21.95
CA CYS A 134 -4.55 15.31 -22.01
C CYS A 134 -3.88 15.74 -23.31
N GLN A 135 -2.89 14.99 -23.81
CA GLN A 135 -2.23 15.28 -25.09
C GLN A 135 -3.19 15.16 -26.28
N LYS A 136 -4.06 14.14 -26.29
CA LYS A 136 -5.10 14.00 -27.32
C LYS A 136 -6.05 15.19 -27.32
N ILE A 137 -6.53 15.60 -26.14
CA ILE A 137 -7.41 16.76 -26.00
C ILE A 137 -6.72 18.04 -26.49
N LEU A 138 -5.48 18.30 -26.07
CA LEU A 138 -4.74 19.51 -26.45
C LEU A 138 -4.34 19.53 -27.93
N THR A 139 -4.31 18.38 -28.61
CA THR A 139 -4.12 18.33 -30.07
C THR A 139 -5.31 18.96 -30.80
N VAL A 140 -6.53 18.77 -30.28
CA VAL A 140 -7.77 19.32 -30.85
C VAL A 140 -8.10 20.69 -30.28
N LYS A 141 -7.84 20.91 -28.99
CA LYS A 141 -8.14 22.15 -28.25
C LYS A 141 -6.89 22.66 -27.52
N PRO A 142 -5.94 23.31 -28.22
CA PRO A 142 -4.68 23.77 -27.62
C PRO A 142 -4.84 24.81 -26.50
N GLN A 143 -5.96 25.53 -26.47
CA GLN A 143 -6.23 26.61 -25.50
C GLN A 143 -6.97 26.12 -24.24
N ASP A 144 -7.21 24.82 -24.08
CA ASP A 144 -7.86 24.26 -22.90
C ASP A 144 -6.93 24.30 -21.68
N LYS A 145 -7.10 25.35 -20.87
CA LYS A 145 -6.31 25.60 -19.67
C LYS A 145 -6.43 24.48 -18.63
N ASP A 146 -7.63 23.94 -18.43
CA ASP A 146 -7.83 22.90 -17.42
C ASP A 146 -7.08 21.62 -17.79
N THR A 147 -7.10 21.26 -19.07
CA THR A 147 -6.33 20.11 -19.58
C THR A 147 -4.83 20.36 -19.51
N ALA A 148 -4.37 21.57 -19.85
CA ALA A 148 -2.95 21.94 -19.73
C ALA A 148 -2.45 21.87 -18.28
N ASP A 149 -3.24 22.37 -17.32
CA ASP A 149 -2.93 22.31 -15.89
C ASP A 149 -2.90 20.86 -15.39
N LEU A 150 -3.86 20.03 -15.82
CA LEU A 150 -3.90 18.61 -15.47
C LEU A 150 -2.68 17.86 -16.05
N LEU A 151 -2.30 18.15 -17.30
CA LEU A 151 -1.11 17.59 -17.94
C LEU A 151 0.17 17.92 -17.18
N ALA A 152 0.34 19.18 -16.79
CA ALA A 152 1.50 19.62 -16.02
C ALA A 152 1.57 18.90 -14.67
N LYS A 153 0.45 18.81 -13.94
CA LYS A 153 0.34 18.07 -12.68
C LYS A 153 0.64 16.58 -12.85
N ALA A 154 0.12 15.95 -13.91
CA ALA A 154 0.34 14.54 -14.19
C ALA A 154 1.82 14.25 -14.50
N LYS A 155 2.47 15.08 -15.33
CA LYS A 155 3.92 14.97 -15.61
C LYS A 155 4.76 15.10 -14.35
N GLN A 156 4.47 16.08 -13.49
CA GLN A 156 5.18 16.26 -12.22
C GLN A 156 5.02 15.03 -11.32
N LYS A 157 3.81 14.50 -11.19
CA LYS A 157 3.53 13.31 -10.36
C LYS A 157 4.19 12.05 -10.91
N LEU A 158 4.22 11.86 -12.22
CA LEU A 158 4.90 10.74 -12.87
C LEU A 158 6.41 10.74 -12.56
N LEU A 159 7.06 11.91 -12.68
CA LEU A 159 8.49 12.04 -12.36
C LEU A 159 8.80 11.67 -10.90
N ILE A 160 7.96 12.10 -9.96
CA ILE A 160 8.09 11.75 -8.54
C ILE A 160 7.89 10.24 -8.35
N GLN A 161 6.86 9.65 -8.96
CA GLN A 161 6.59 8.21 -8.88
C GLN A 161 7.76 7.39 -9.43
N GLU A 162 8.29 7.72 -10.60
CA GLU A 162 9.43 7.01 -11.20
C GLU A 162 10.70 7.13 -10.36
N ARG A 163 10.94 8.28 -9.73
CA ARG A 163 12.04 8.45 -8.78
C ARG A 163 11.87 7.53 -7.57
N ASP A 164 10.68 7.52 -6.98
CA ASP A 164 10.40 6.75 -5.77
C ASP A 164 10.40 5.24 -6.07
N ASP A 165 9.91 4.82 -7.24
CA ASP A 165 9.96 3.43 -7.71
C ASP A 165 11.40 2.98 -7.97
N ARG A 166 12.24 3.83 -8.57
CA ARG A 166 13.69 3.55 -8.72
C ARG A 166 14.37 3.40 -7.36
N ARG A 167 14.04 4.26 -6.39
CA ARG A 167 14.58 4.17 -5.02
C ARG A 167 14.16 2.86 -4.36
N LYS A 168 12.88 2.48 -4.44
CA LYS A 168 12.37 1.21 -3.89
C LYS A 168 13.04 0.00 -4.53
N LYS A 169 13.15 -0.03 -5.87
CA LYS A 169 13.83 -1.12 -6.60
C LYS A 169 15.30 -1.26 -6.19
N ARG A 170 16.03 -0.15 -6.08
CA ARG A 170 17.44 -0.16 -5.61
C ARG A 170 17.55 -0.70 -4.20
N LEU A 171 16.72 -0.23 -3.26
CA LEU A 171 16.74 -0.72 -1.88
C LEU A 171 16.43 -2.22 -1.82
N HIS A 172 15.41 -2.67 -2.54
CA HIS A 172 15.07 -4.09 -2.61
C HIS A 172 16.20 -4.95 -3.21
N THR A 173 16.89 -4.43 -4.24
CA THR A 173 18.04 -5.12 -4.85
C THR A 173 19.20 -5.24 -3.86
N ILE A 174 19.53 -4.16 -3.15
CA ILE A 174 20.59 -4.15 -2.13
C ILE A 174 20.25 -5.14 -1.01
N GLN A 175 19.01 -5.11 -0.52
CA GLN A 175 18.54 -6.05 0.52
C GLN A 175 18.59 -7.50 0.04
N SER A 176 18.16 -7.79 -1.20
CA SER A 176 18.26 -9.14 -1.77
C SER A 176 19.70 -9.61 -1.86
N GLN A 177 20.60 -8.76 -2.35
CA GLN A 177 22.03 -9.08 -2.44
C GLN A 177 22.65 -9.36 -1.07
N GLN A 178 22.31 -8.56 -0.05
CA GLN A 178 22.75 -8.80 1.32
C GLN A 178 22.23 -10.15 1.85
N ARG A 179 20.95 -10.46 1.61
CA ARG A 179 20.34 -11.74 2.00
C ARG A 179 21.04 -12.93 1.33
N ASP A 180 21.31 -12.84 0.03
CA ASP A 180 21.98 -13.88 -0.74
C ASP A 180 23.41 -14.13 -0.21
N ILE A 181 24.13 -13.05 0.13
CA ILE A 181 25.46 -13.13 0.74
C ILE A 181 25.38 -13.84 2.09
N ILE A 182 24.44 -13.45 2.96
CA ILE A 182 24.25 -14.08 4.28
C ILE A 182 23.95 -15.57 4.13
N LEU A 183 23.00 -15.95 3.26
CA LEU A 183 22.64 -17.34 3.00
C LEU A 183 23.85 -18.15 2.53
N LYS A 184 24.62 -17.60 1.59
CA LYS A 184 25.85 -18.20 1.10
C LYS A 184 26.87 -18.39 2.23
N THR A 185 27.11 -17.38 3.05
CA THR A 185 28.06 -17.46 4.16
C THR A 185 27.63 -18.47 5.23
N VAL A 186 26.35 -18.49 5.60
CA VAL A 186 25.78 -19.47 6.55
C VAL A 186 25.98 -20.89 6.04
N LYS A 187 25.70 -21.13 4.75
CA LYS A 187 25.89 -22.42 4.09
C LYS A 187 27.36 -22.83 4.02
N GLU A 188 28.24 -21.91 3.61
CA GLU A 188 29.70 -22.15 3.52
C GLU A 188 30.34 -22.46 4.88
N ARG A 189 29.83 -21.85 5.96
CA ARG A 189 30.27 -22.14 7.34
C ARG A 189 29.68 -23.44 7.92
N GLY A 190 28.77 -24.10 7.21
CA GLY A 190 28.15 -25.36 7.67
C GLY A 190 27.19 -25.18 8.85
N ILE A 191 26.67 -23.97 9.05
CA ILE A 191 25.72 -23.66 10.12
C ILE A 191 24.38 -24.31 9.77
N ARG A 192 23.84 -25.13 10.68
CA ARG A 192 22.54 -25.77 10.49
C ARG A 192 21.42 -24.84 10.96
N VAL A 193 20.47 -24.59 10.07
CA VAL A 193 19.25 -23.84 10.38
C VAL A 193 18.09 -24.80 10.29
N TYR A 194 17.30 -24.91 11.35
CA TYR A 194 16.24 -25.90 11.46
C TYR A 194 14.88 -25.28 11.17
N GLU A 195 14.14 -25.89 10.25
CA GLU A 195 12.71 -25.65 10.06
C GLU A 195 11.93 -26.85 10.62
N TRP A 196 11.00 -26.60 11.53
CA TRP A 196 10.08 -27.64 11.96
C TRP A 196 9.05 -27.90 10.85
N LYS A 197 9.18 -29.03 10.14
CA LYS A 197 8.15 -29.54 9.22
C LYS A 197 7.44 -30.72 9.87
N GLN A 198 6.10 -30.72 9.87
CA GLN A 198 5.26 -31.77 10.49
C GLN A 198 5.50 -33.18 9.93
N ASN A 199 6.16 -33.32 8.78
CA ASN A 199 6.11 -34.55 7.98
C ASN A 199 7.41 -35.36 7.89
N ASN A 200 8.47 -35.07 8.65
CA ASN A 200 9.70 -35.89 8.67
C ASN A 200 10.29 -36.23 7.28
N GLU A 201 10.06 -35.38 6.27
CA GLU A 201 10.77 -35.48 5.00
C GLU A 201 12.12 -34.78 5.15
N GLU A 202 13.20 -35.56 5.25
CA GLU A 202 14.55 -35.09 4.97
C GLU A 202 14.56 -34.61 3.52
N LEU A 203 14.44 -33.30 3.35
CA LEU A 203 14.64 -32.66 2.08
C LEU A 203 15.87 -31.80 2.17
N ASP A 204 16.70 -31.93 1.14
CA ASP A 204 17.71 -30.99 0.66
C ASP A 204 17.03 -29.64 0.31
N SER A 205 16.26 -29.08 1.24
CA SER A 205 15.51 -27.85 1.05
C SER A 205 16.48 -26.69 1.12
N GLU A 206 16.58 -25.99 0.00
CA GLU A 206 17.32 -24.76 -0.17
C GLU A 206 17.12 -23.84 1.05
N LEU A 207 18.22 -23.39 1.66
CA LEU A 207 18.17 -22.51 2.83
C LEU A 207 17.49 -21.20 2.42
N GLU A 208 16.27 -20.97 2.91
CA GLU A 208 15.55 -19.72 2.66
C GLU A 208 15.84 -18.67 3.75
N PHE A 209 15.93 -17.40 3.34
CA PHE A 209 16.19 -16.30 4.29
C PHE A 209 15.08 -16.14 5.34
N SER A 210 13.85 -16.58 5.04
CA SER A 210 12.71 -16.62 5.97
C SER A 210 13.02 -17.38 7.26
N LEU A 211 13.93 -18.36 7.23
CA LEU A 211 14.35 -19.14 8.40
C LEU A 211 15.32 -18.38 9.31
N LEU A 212 15.94 -17.32 8.78
CA LEU A 212 16.84 -16.41 9.49
C LEU A 212 16.11 -15.14 9.97
N GLU A 213 14.87 -14.91 9.53
CA GLU A 213 14.05 -13.79 9.97
C GLU A 213 13.51 -14.06 11.39
N THR A 214 13.89 -13.22 12.34
CA THR A 214 13.34 -13.26 13.69
C THR A 214 11.87 -12.87 13.64
N LYS A 215 10.98 -13.71 14.19
CA LYS A 215 9.52 -13.46 14.18
C LYS A 215 9.05 -12.36 15.15
N THR A 216 9.96 -11.54 15.66
CA THR A 216 9.64 -10.41 16.52
C THR A 216 9.04 -9.29 15.67
N ALA A 217 7.81 -8.86 15.98
CA ALA A 217 7.02 -7.93 15.18
C ALA A 217 7.64 -6.51 14.99
N THR A 218 8.79 -6.24 15.62
CA THR A 218 9.44 -4.93 15.67
C THR A 218 10.94 -4.96 15.35
N ALA A 219 11.52 -6.10 14.94
CA ALA A 219 12.96 -6.19 14.72
C ALA A 219 13.43 -5.27 13.58
N SER A 220 14.44 -4.47 13.85
CA SER A 220 15.17 -3.73 12.81
C SER A 220 16.11 -4.68 12.02
N PRO A 221 16.57 -4.31 10.81
CA PRO A 221 17.53 -5.13 10.06
C PRO A 221 18.83 -5.46 10.81
N GLU A 222 19.26 -4.57 11.71
CA GLU A 222 20.46 -4.71 12.55
C GLU A 222 20.23 -5.67 13.74
N GLU A 223 18.96 -5.94 14.07
CA GLU A 223 18.55 -6.88 15.12
C GLU A 223 18.24 -8.28 14.59
N MET A 224 18.46 -8.51 13.29
CA MET A 224 18.37 -9.80 12.61
C MET A 224 19.76 -10.31 12.26
N VAL A 225 19.83 -11.56 11.76
CA VAL A 225 21.08 -12.12 11.23
C VAL A 225 21.59 -11.22 10.11
N HIS A 226 22.78 -10.65 10.30
CA HIS A 226 23.41 -9.79 9.33
C HIS A 226 24.92 -10.04 9.25
N LEU A 227 25.54 -9.52 8.20
CA LEU A 227 26.97 -9.65 7.95
C LEU A 227 27.60 -8.26 7.94
N GLU A 228 28.58 -8.05 8.80
CA GLU A 228 29.38 -6.82 8.89
C GLU A 228 30.86 -7.18 8.77
N ASP A 229 31.57 -6.61 7.80
CA ASP A 229 33.00 -6.89 7.54
C ASP A 229 33.38 -8.39 7.49
N GLY A 230 32.45 -9.23 7.03
CA GLY A 230 32.64 -10.68 6.95
C GLY A 230 32.40 -11.42 8.27
N VAL A 231 32.01 -10.75 9.34
CA VAL A 231 31.58 -11.34 10.62
C VAL A 231 30.06 -11.50 10.60
N LEU A 232 29.57 -12.68 11.02
CA LEU A 232 28.13 -12.89 11.13
C LEU A 232 27.68 -12.45 12.51
N HIS A 233 26.64 -11.61 12.55
CA HIS A 233 26.01 -11.18 13.78
C HIS A 233 24.71 -11.94 13.96
N TRP A 234 24.57 -12.61 15.10
CA TRP A 234 23.43 -13.45 15.42
C TRP A 234 22.67 -12.89 16.62
N PRO A 235 21.34 -12.81 16.54
CA PRO A 235 20.51 -12.69 17.71
C PRO A 235 20.70 -13.91 18.62
N VAL A 236 20.94 -13.68 19.91
CA VAL A 236 21.14 -14.73 20.92
C VAL A 236 20.04 -14.65 21.97
N LEU A 237 19.40 -15.79 22.22
CA LEU A 237 18.39 -15.94 23.27
C LEU A 237 19.00 -16.73 24.43
N LEU A 238 19.10 -16.09 25.60
CA LEU A 238 19.52 -16.73 26.84
C LEU A 238 18.28 -17.10 27.64
N ILE A 239 18.16 -18.36 28.03
CA ILE A 239 16.97 -18.91 28.68
C ILE A 239 17.35 -19.32 30.10
N TYR A 240 16.58 -18.86 31.10
CA TYR A 240 16.73 -19.21 32.51
C TYR A 240 15.49 -19.99 32.97
N PRO A 241 15.47 -21.34 32.83
CA PRO A 241 14.27 -22.13 33.06
C PRO A 241 13.74 -22.04 34.50
N GLU A 242 14.63 -21.89 35.49
CA GLU A 242 14.29 -21.78 36.91
C GLU A 242 13.35 -20.61 37.18
N TYR A 243 13.61 -19.46 36.55
CA TYR A 243 12.83 -18.23 36.72
C TYR A 243 11.82 -18.00 35.59
N LYS A 244 11.84 -18.82 34.54
CA LYS A 244 11.04 -18.66 33.32
C LYS A 244 11.25 -17.29 32.65
N ILE A 245 12.49 -16.82 32.71
CA ILE A 245 12.92 -15.55 32.14
C ILE A 245 13.83 -15.85 30.95
N THR A 246 13.87 -14.91 30.01
CA THR A 246 14.78 -14.93 28.88
C THR A 246 15.40 -13.56 28.67
N ASP A 247 16.69 -13.51 28.36
CA ASP A 247 17.35 -12.31 27.86
C ASP A 247 17.55 -12.42 26.34
N TYR A 248 17.37 -11.30 25.64
CA TYR A 248 17.55 -11.21 24.19
C TYR A 248 18.70 -10.28 23.86
N ILE A 249 19.79 -10.84 23.35
CA ILE A 249 20.93 -10.11 22.84
C ILE A 249 20.72 -9.90 21.34
N LYS A 250 20.60 -8.65 20.93
CA LYS A 250 20.15 -8.25 19.60
C LYS A 250 21.09 -8.69 18.48
N ALA A 251 22.39 -8.60 18.71
CA ALA A 251 23.41 -8.87 17.70
C ALA A 251 24.73 -9.27 18.38
N CYS A 252 25.05 -10.55 18.36
CA CYS A 252 26.33 -11.10 18.81
C CYS A 252 27.20 -11.42 17.60
N ALA A 253 28.40 -10.85 17.52
CA ALA A 253 29.40 -11.25 16.55
C ALA A 253 29.80 -12.71 16.77
N ASP A 254 29.85 -13.53 15.71
CA ASP A 254 30.22 -14.94 15.82
C ASP A 254 31.70 -15.16 16.16
N THR A 255 32.50 -14.09 16.15
CA THR A 255 33.88 -14.02 16.63
C THR A 255 34.00 -13.72 18.12
N HIS A 256 32.90 -13.46 18.84
CA HIS A 256 32.91 -13.32 20.29
C HIS A 256 32.73 -14.66 20.99
N THR A 257 33.20 -14.73 22.23
CA THR A 257 32.91 -15.88 23.10
C THR A 257 31.48 -15.78 23.63
N LEU A 258 30.82 -16.91 23.89
CA LEU A 258 29.50 -16.86 24.52
C LEU A 258 29.56 -16.20 25.92
N LEU A 259 30.66 -16.39 26.65
CA LEU A 259 30.87 -15.84 27.99
C LEU A 259 30.88 -14.30 27.99
N SER A 260 31.52 -13.66 27.01
CA SER A 260 31.55 -12.20 26.90
C SER A 260 30.18 -11.59 26.61
N GLU A 261 29.27 -12.35 25.99
CA GLU A 261 27.88 -11.92 25.79
C GLU A 261 27.05 -12.10 27.05
N VAL A 262 27.24 -13.20 27.79
CA VAL A 262 26.58 -13.43 29.08
C VAL A 262 27.03 -12.40 30.13
N GLU A 263 28.28 -11.93 30.07
CA GLU A 263 28.79 -10.86 30.94
C GLU A 263 28.00 -9.56 30.79
N GLN A 264 27.45 -9.26 29.61
CA GLN A 264 26.68 -8.03 29.38
C GLN A 264 25.32 -8.02 30.07
N VAL A 265 24.75 -9.21 30.35
CA VAL A 265 23.44 -9.34 31.02
C VAL A 265 23.58 -9.58 32.51
N PHE A 266 24.79 -9.82 33.01
CA PHE A 266 25.08 -10.05 34.42
C PHE A 266 25.67 -8.79 35.09
N PRO A 267 25.44 -8.57 36.41
CA PRO A 267 24.59 -9.37 37.29
C PRO A 267 23.11 -9.25 36.94
N ALA A 268 22.41 -10.37 36.97
CA ALA A 268 21.01 -10.40 36.60
C ALA A 268 20.15 -9.70 37.67
N PRO A 269 19.34 -8.69 37.33
CA PRO A 269 18.58 -7.91 38.32
C PRO A 269 17.49 -8.72 39.03
N TRP A 270 17.14 -9.89 38.50
CA TRP A 270 16.15 -10.82 39.06
C TRP A 270 16.78 -11.89 39.98
N ASP A 271 18.11 -11.95 40.09
CA ASP A 271 18.82 -12.94 40.91
C ASP A 271 19.18 -12.37 42.29
N ASP A 272 18.17 -12.24 43.15
CA ASP A 272 18.33 -11.70 44.52
C ASP A 272 19.34 -12.51 45.38
N GLU A 273 19.54 -13.80 45.06
CA GLU A 273 20.41 -14.71 45.79
C GLU A 273 21.85 -14.74 45.24
N GLY A 274 22.12 -14.09 44.10
CA GLY A 274 23.45 -14.06 43.47
C GLY A 274 23.94 -15.43 42.97
N LYS A 275 23.02 -16.36 42.67
CA LYS A 275 23.32 -17.72 42.20
C LYS A 275 23.92 -17.72 40.79
N TYR A 276 23.48 -16.80 39.94
CA TYR A 276 23.84 -16.65 38.53
C TYR A 276 24.98 -15.63 38.40
N ASN A 277 26.20 -16.14 38.52
CA ASN A 277 27.42 -15.39 38.24
C ASN A 277 28.32 -16.18 37.28
N LEU A 278 29.21 -15.48 36.56
CA LEU A 278 30.01 -16.06 35.47
C LEU A 278 30.85 -17.28 35.88
N GLY A 279 31.25 -17.39 37.15
CA GLY A 279 32.01 -18.53 37.67
C GLY A 279 31.15 -19.74 38.06
N ASN A 280 29.86 -19.53 38.28
CA ASN A 280 28.91 -20.48 38.87
C ASN A 280 27.72 -20.81 37.96
N ILE A 281 27.86 -20.64 36.65
CA ILE A 281 26.87 -21.07 35.68
C ILE A 281 27.35 -22.28 34.88
N ASN A 282 26.39 -23.07 34.43
CA ASN A 282 26.56 -24.02 33.34
C ASN A 282 25.67 -23.57 32.18
N VAL A 283 26.19 -23.73 30.96
CA VAL A 283 25.51 -23.33 29.73
C VAL A 283 25.26 -24.56 28.89
N TYR A 284 24.08 -24.60 28.28
CA TYR A 284 23.61 -25.72 27.48
C TYR A 284 22.92 -25.23 26.20
N TYR A 285 22.81 -26.10 25.21
CA TYR A 285 21.83 -25.95 24.14
C TYR A 285 21.03 -27.25 23.97
N GLU A 286 19.83 -27.14 23.42
CA GLU A 286 19.01 -28.29 23.01
C GLU A 286 19.32 -28.62 21.54
N GLY A 287 19.90 -29.79 21.28
CA GLY A 287 20.22 -30.21 19.92
C GLY A 287 18.99 -30.68 19.14
N TYR A 288 19.11 -30.83 17.81
CA TYR A 288 17.99 -31.30 16.97
C TYR A 288 17.54 -32.73 17.30
N ASN A 289 18.38 -33.49 17.99
CA ASN A 289 18.08 -34.80 18.55
C ASN A 289 17.30 -34.73 19.88
N MET A 290 16.84 -33.53 20.27
CA MET A 290 16.14 -33.25 21.53
C MET A 290 16.96 -33.58 22.79
N LYS A 291 18.29 -33.62 22.68
CA LYS A 291 19.19 -33.84 23.81
C LYS A 291 19.87 -32.56 24.22
N LEU A 292 20.10 -32.45 25.52
CA LEU A 292 20.87 -31.35 26.08
C LEU A 292 22.36 -31.57 25.85
N VAL A 293 23.07 -30.54 25.38
CA VAL A 293 24.52 -30.56 25.21
C VAL A 293 25.13 -29.47 26.08
N SER A 294 26.10 -29.83 26.92
CA SER A 294 26.86 -28.89 27.74
C SER A 294 27.87 -28.13 26.88
N VAL A 295 27.97 -26.83 27.15
CA VAL A 295 28.78 -25.87 26.39
C VAL A 295 29.83 -25.26 27.30
N ASP A 296 31.07 -25.19 26.82
CA ASP A 296 32.07 -24.28 27.39
C ASP A 296 31.79 -22.86 26.86
N PRO A 297 31.31 -21.92 27.71
CA PRO A 297 30.97 -20.57 27.26
C PRO A 297 32.20 -19.77 26.80
N LYS A 298 33.42 -20.23 27.08
CA LYS A 298 34.65 -19.57 26.59
C LYS A 298 34.92 -19.82 25.10
N ARG A 299 34.21 -20.77 24.48
CA ARG A 299 34.28 -21.00 23.04
C ARG A 299 33.66 -19.86 22.26
N LEU A 300 34.13 -19.66 21.04
CA LEU A 300 33.56 -18.69 20.12
C LEU A 300 32.16 -19.13 19.71
N LEU A 301 31.26 -18.17 19.49
CA LEU A 301 29.92 -18.47 19.01
C LEU A 301 29.97 -19.21 17.66
N SER A 302 30.86 -18.81 16.75
CA SER A 302 31.09 -19.51 15.47
C SER A 302 31.43 -20.99 15.62
N GLU A 303 32.20 -21.37 16.64
CA GLU A 303 32.53 -22.77 16.93
C GLU A 303 31.32 -23.55 17.46
N LEU A 304 30.51 -22.90 18.31
CA LEU A 304 29.30 -23.51 18.87
C LEU A 304 28.22 -23.71 17.80
N MET A 305 28.09 -22.77 16.88
CA MET A 305 27.05 -22.80 15.84
C MET A 305 27.24 -23.92 14.81
N VAL A 306 28.45 -24.47 14.70
CA VAL A 306 28.77 -25.59 13.81
C VAL A 306 28.87 -26.93 14.56
N ASP A 307 28.63 -26.94 15.88
CA ASP A 307 28.64 -28.17 16.66
C ASP A 307 27.66 -29.20 16.08
N ARG A 308 27.98 -30.48 16.23
CA ARG A 308 27.30 -31.60 15.54
C ARG A 308 25.78 -31.62 15.74
N PHE A 309 25.30 -31.18 16.89
CA PHE A 309 23.88 -31.20 17.23
C PHE A 309 23.25 -29.81 17.31
N PHE A 310 24.05 -28.74 17.18
CA PHE A 310 23.55 -27.39 17.24
C PHE A 310 22.77 -27.05 15.97
N HIS A 311 21.70 -26.28 16.16
CA HIS A 311 20.93 -25.70 15.07
C HIS A 311 20.29 -24.38 15.49
N VAL A 312 20.22 -23.46 14.54
CA VAL A 312 19.54 -22.18 14.70
C VAL A 312 18.04 -22.37 14.47
N LYS A 313 17.20 -21.87 15.38
CA LYS A 313 15.75 -21.85 15.24
C LYS A 313 15.27 -20.41 15.03
N GLY A 314 14.64 -20.12 13.89
CA GLY A 314 14.04 -18.80 13.61
C GLY A 314 15.02 -17.63 13.69
N GLY A 315 16.21 -17.80 13.11
CA GLY A 315 17.27 -16.79 13.11
C GLY A 315 17.97 -16.55 14.45
N MET A 316 17.67 -17.32 15.49
CA MET A 316 18.22 -17.12 16.83
C MET A 316 19.09 -18.30 17.29
N ALA A 317 20.25 -17.99 17.85
CA ALA A 317 21.04 -18.94 18.61
C ALA A 317 20.52 -18.98 20.07
N SER A 318 20.06 -20.13 20.54
CA SER A 318 19.45 -20.25 21.87
C SER A 318 20.34 -21.05 22.81
N PHE A 319 20.56 -20.50 24.01
CA PHE A 319 21.33 -21.15 25.07
C PHE A 319 20.54 -21.14 26.38
N ILE A 320 20.64 -22.23 27.11
CA ILE A 320 20.02 -22.43 28.42
C ILE A 320 21.10 -22.21 29.48
N ILE A 321 20.84 -21.33 30.44
CA ILE A 321 21.74 -21.00 31.54
C ILE A 321 21.10 -21.48 32.84
N LEU A 322 21.88 -22.22 33.62
CA LEU A 322 21.49 -22.73 34.94
C LEU A 322 22.62 -22.50 35.94
N ALA A 323 22.27 -22.20 37.19
CA ALA A 323 23.25 -22.12 38.28
C ALA A 323 23.83 -23.51 38.57
N ARG A 324 25.16 -23.61 38.56
CA ARG A 324 25.91 -24.86 38.70
C ARG A 324 25.60 -25.54 40.03
N GLY A 325 25.23 -26.82 39.96
CA GLY A 325 24.95 -27.66 41.13
C GLY A 325 23.62 -27.37 41.83
N SER A 326 22.83 -26.41 41.32
CA SER A 326 21.52 -26.06 41.86
C SER A 326 20.52 -27.22 41.76
N GLU A 327 19.49 -27.18 42.59
CA GLU A 327 18.38 -28.13 42.50
C GLU A 327 17.60 -27.97 41.19
N ALA A 328 17.50 -26.73 40.67
CA ALA A 328 16.88 -26.44 39.38
C ALA A 328 17.65 -27.12 38.24
N GLU A 329 18.99 -27.03 38.22
CA GLU A 329 19.81 -27.71 37.22
C GLU A 329 19.61 -29.22 37.26
N LYS A 330 19.67 -29.84 38.44
CA LYS A 330 19.51 -31.29 38.60
C LYS A 330 18.15 -31.77 38.10
N ARG A 331 17.08 -31.02 38.39
CA ARG A 331 15.73 -31.33 37.90
C ARG A 331 15.65 -31.18 36.39
N PHE A 332 16.18 -30.08 35.86
CA PHE A 332 16.17 -29.83 34.43
C PHE A 332 16.92 -30.91 33.66
N LEU A 333 18.08 -31.36 34.13
CA LEU A 333 18.85 -32.44 33.48
C LEU A 333 18.10 -33.77 33.46
N LYS A 334 17.34 -34.10 34.52
CA LYS A 334 16.53 -35.34 34.58
C LYS A 334 15.42 -35.38 33.53
N ASP A 335 14.91 -34.23 33.11
CA ASP A 335 13.88 -34.17 32.06
C ASP A 335 14.44 -34.51 30.65
N TYR A 336 15.77 -34.59 30.51
CA TYR A 336 16.49 -34.89 29.26
C TYR A 336 17.25 -36.23 29.29
N GLU A 337 17.20 -36.98 30.39
CA GLU A 337 17.70 -38.37 30.50
C GLU A 337 16.67 -39.36 29.95
#